data_AF-A0A968MVL5-F1
#
_entry.id   AF-A0A968MVL5-F1
#
_cell.length_a   1.000
_cell.length_b   1.000
_cell.length_c   1.000
_cell.angle_alpha   90.00
_cell.angle_beta   90.00
_cell.angle_gamma   90.00
#
_symmetry.space_group_name_H-M   'P 1'
#
loop_
_entity.id
_entity.type
_entity.pdbx_description
1 polymer ?
#
loop_
_entity_poly.entity_id
_entity_poly.type
_entity_poly.pdbx_seq_one_letter_code
_entity_poly.pdbx_strand_id
1 'polypeptide(L)'
;MLKRITVFCLLFLFHTLVYAQHEPYCFDLESASAFDSLAGNPLSRAFSGVKAVKLVYRLADEKLYFIQSKRYPLHYNFCRDIFGAGDLPDFNRYNYSAHPGRSYILATLNFFSEAQLYTLEFSPADDLDSVIAENMYQVVREHFFDTAHLFLQLSTPALIGTQLWKVPVITMNDLYAGQKTQVIQPGTATGRLVIADADSLSFCGDVRNAILLIRGNSNDIPLCRGIITTCFQTPLSHISILSQNRKTPLVVIRDTEQLSYLQSLQSRHIRLSVTSDSFSVTPAAHIIDVAGESKGSEHCRSIL
;
A
#
# COMPACT_ATOMS: atom_id res chain seq x y z
N MET A 1 58.54 -29.85 6.84
CA MET A 1 57.99 -28.63 7.49
C MET A 1 57.25 -27.72 6.51
N LEU A 2 57.81 -27.47 5.31
CA LEU A 2 57.22 -26.60 4.28
C LEU A 2 55.81 -27.02 3.79
N LYS A 3 55.54 -28.32 3.58
CA LYS A 3 54.22 -28.82 3.13
C LYS A 3 53.07 -28.64 4.13
N ARG A 4 53.35 -28.52 5.44
CA ARG A 4 52.31 -28.32 6.48
C ARG A 4 51.87 -26.85 6.58
N ILE A 5 52.76 -25.92 6.21
CA ILE A 5 52.47 -24.48 6.21
C ILE A 5 51.58 -24.12 5.02
N THR A 6 51.77 -24.76 3.86
CA THR A 6 50.97 -24.53 2.65
C THR A 6 49.50 -24.96 2.81
N VAL A 7 49.22 -26.05 3.54
CA VAL A 7 47.85 -26.53 3.80
C VAL A 7 47.12 -25.63 4.80
N PHE A 8 47.83 -25.04 5.77
CA PHE A 8 47.23 -24.12 6.74
C PHE A 8 46.87 -22.76 6.10
N CYS A 9 47.70 -22.25 5.16
CA CYS A 9 47.38 -21.05 4.40
C CYS A 9 46.19 -21.24 3.44
N LEU A 10 46.03 -22.42 2.83
CA LEU A 10 44.89 -22.75 1.98
C LEU A 10 43.57 -22.87 2.76
N LEU A 11 43.59 -23.42 3.97
CA LEU A 11 42.41 -23.47 4.84
C LEU A 11 42.01 -22.09 5.38
N PHE A 12 42.98 -21.19 5.62
CA PHE A 12 42.69 -19.81 6.04
C PHE A 12 42.11 -18.97 4.89
N LEU A 13 42.59 -19.17 3.65
CA LEU A 13 42.02 -18.56 2.43
C LEU A 13 40.60 -19.07 2.10
N PHE A 14 40.27 -20.31 2.47
CA PHE A 14 38.90 -20.83 2.33
C PHE A 14 37.94 -20.38 3.45
N HIS A 15 38.42 -19.95 4.62
CA HIS A 15 37.56 -19.38 5.67
C HIS A 15 37.22 -17.89 5.44
N THR A 16 38.10 -17.11 4.78
CA THR A 16 37.79 -15.71 4.47
C THR A 16 36.86 -15.55 3.26
N LEU A 17 36.78 -16.53 2.35
CA LEU A 17 35.85 -16.52 1.21
C LEU A 17 34.39 -16.86 1.59
N VAL A 18 34.13 -17.35 2.80
CA VAL A 18 32.78 -17.82 3.23
C VAL A 18 32.03 -16.77 4.06
N TYR A 19 32.65 -15.63 4.39
CA TYR A 19 32.02 -14.55 5.17
C TYR A 19 32.05 -13.17 4.48
N ALA A 20 32.04 -13.14 3.14
CA ALA A 20 31.47 -11.98 2.47
C ALA A 20 29.96 -12.00 2.70
N GLN A 21 29.50 -11.54 3.87
CA GLN A 21 28.09 -11.24 4.07
C GLN A 21 27.76 -10.17 3.03
N HIS A 22 26.98 -10.54 2.02
CA HIS A 22 26.45 -9.57 1.09
C HIS A 22 25.72 -8.51 1.92
N GLU A 23 26.12 -7.25 1.78
CA GLU A 23 25.46 -6.14 2.46
C GLU A 23 23.95 -6.25 2.19
N PRO A 24 23.09 -6.01 3.17
CA PRO A 24 21.65 -6.18 3.00
C PRO A 24 21.01 -5.01 2.23
N TYR A 25 21.81 -4.32 1.43
CA TYR A 25 21.45 -3.20 0.57
C TYR A 25 22.49 -3.04 -0.55
N CYS A 26 22.14 -2.26 -1.57
CA CYS A 26 23.08 -1.71 -2.54
C CYS A 26 22.78 -0.23 -2.79
N PHE A 27 23.72 0.45 -3.45
CA PHE A 27 23.60 1.87 -3.84
C PHE A 27 23.06 2.04 -5.26
N ASP A 28 23.39 1.11 -6.15
CA ASP A 28 22.98 1.08 -7.55
C ASP A 28 22.19 -0.18 -7.83
N LEU A 29 21.06 -0.03 -8.53
CA LEU A 29 20.22 -1.13 -8.96
C LEU A 29 20.36 -1.33 -10.46
N GLU A 30 21.36 -2.11 -10.86
CA GLU A 30 21.85 -2.20 -12.23
C GLU A 30 21.08 -3.19 -13.13
N SER A 31 20.17 -3.98 -12.58
CA SER A 31 19.40 -4.95 -13.37
C SER A 31 18.12 -5.42 -12.69
N ALA A 32 17.23 -6.03 -13.47
CA ALA A 32 16.04 -6.72 -12.96
C ALA A 32 16.40 -7.87 -11.99
N SER A 33 17.53 -8.56 -12.22
CA SER A 33 18.01 -9.60 -11.30
C SER A 33 18.47 -9.02 -9.96
N ALA A 34 19.09 -7.83 -9.97
CA ALA A 34 19.46 -7.12 -8.74
C ALA A 34 18.21 -6.62 -7.99
N PHE A 35 17.20 -6.11 -8.71
CA PHE A 35 15.90 -5.81 -8.12
C PHE A 35 15.29 -7.04 -7.45
N ASP A 36 15.25 -8.18 -8.13
CA ASP A 36 14.64 -9.41 -7.63
C ASP A 36 15.36 -10.00 -6.39
N SER A 37 16.67 -9.80 -6.27
CA SER A 37 17.44 -10.28 -5.12
C SER A 37 17.15 -9.47 -3.84
N LEU A 38 16.79 -8.19 -3.99
CA LEU A 38 16.38 -7.31 -2.89
C LEU A 38 14.87 -7.34 -2.63
N ALA A 39 14.08 -7.66 -3.64
CA ALA A 39 12.64 -7.59 -3.59
C ALA A 39 12.04 -8.52 -2.52
N GLY A 40 11.07 -7.96 -1.80
CA GLY A 40 10.17 -8.67 -0.92
C GLY A 40 8.75 -8.67 -1.48
N ASN A 41 7.86 -9.33 -0.77
CA ASN A 41 6.44 -9.15 -1.02
C ASN A 41 6.02 -7.74 -0.57
N PRO A 42 5.09 -7.09 -1.28
CA PRO A 42 4.40 -5.93 -0.72
C PRO A 42 3.74 -6.32 0.61
N LEU A 43 3.44 -5.31 1.44
CA LEU A 43 2.87 -5.53 2.77
C LEU A 43 1.52 -6.30 2.75
N SER A 44 0.87 -6.37 1.59
CA SER A 44 -0.39 -7.11 1.39
C SER A 44 -0.27 -8.17 0.28
N ARG A 45 -0.74 -9.38 0.57
CA ARG A 45 -0.85 -10.50 -0.41
C ARG A 45 -1.92 -10.28 -1.47
N ALA A 46 -2.81 -9.30 -1.29
CA ALA A 46 -3.82 -8.94 -2.28
C ALA A 46 -3.27 -8.36 -3.59
N PHE A 47 -1.97 -8.09 -3.61
CA PHE A 47 -1.24 -7.50 -4.72
C PHE A 47 -0.34 -8.56 -5.35
N SER A 48 -0.95 -9.70 -5.74
CA SER A 48 -0.25 -10.72 -6.51
C SER A 48 0.33 -10.09 -7.78
N GLY A 49 1.55 -10.45 -8.14
CA GLY A 49 2.24 -9.85 -9.29
C GLY A 49 2.92 -8.50 -8.99
N VAL A 50 2.95 -8.07 -7.73
CA VAL A 50 3.74 -6.91 -7.30
C VAL A 50 4.94 -7.37 -6.47
N LYS A 51 6.12 -6.87 -6.79
CA LYS A 51 7.36 -7.04 -6.01
C LYS A 51 7.81 -5.68 -5.49
N ALA A 52 8.38 -5.62 -4.29
CA ALA A 52 8.72 -4.36 -3.65
C ALA A 52 10.15 -4.33 -3.10
N VAL A 53 10.93 -3.33 -3.52
CA VAL A 53 12.21 -2.95 -2.92
C VAL A 53 11.98 -1.70 -2.08
N LYS A 54 12.43 -1.68 -0.82
CA LYS A 54 12.35 -0.50 0.02
C LYS A 54 13.58 0.38 -0.18
N LEU A 55 13.40 1.68 -0.04
CA LEU A 55 14.41 2.68 -0.30
C LEU A 55 14.53 3.59 0.91
N VAL A 56 15.77 3.86 1.30
CA VAL A 56 16.11 4.87 2.29
C VAL A 56 17.05 5.84 1.61
N TYR A 57 16.65 7.10 1.50
CA TYR A 57 17.57 8.17 1.14
C TYR A 57 17.95 8.93 2.41
N ARG A 58 19.24 8.93 2.73
CA ARG A 58 19.75 9.55 3.95
C ARG A 58 20.18 10.98 3.66
N LEU A 59 19.56 11.93 4.34
CA LEU A 59 19.77 13.36 4.07
C LEU A 59 21.14 13.87 4.52
N ALA A 60 21.74 13.24 5.52
CA ALA A 60 23.02 13.68 6.09
C ALA A 60 24.21 13.54 5.13
N ASP A 61 24.16 12.57 4.20
CA ASP A 61 25.23 12.30 3.24
C ASP A 61 24.72 12.10 1.81
N GLU A 62 23.45 12.39 1.56
CA GLU A 62 22.82 12.33 0.23
C GLU A 62 22.98 10.96 -0.45
N LYS A 63 22.88 9.87 0.34
CA LYS A 63 23.00 8.50 -0.18
C LYS A 63 21.68 7.76 -0.25
N LEU A 64 21.45 7.12 -1.39
CA LEU A 64 20.35 6.21 -1.63
C LEU A 64 20.73 4.76 -1.30
N TYR A 65 19.87 4.08 -0.55
CA TYR A 65 20.03 2.68 -0.19
C TYR A 65 18.82 1.90 -0.71
N PHE A 66 19.04 0.97 -1.64
CA PHE A 66 18.07 -0.06 -2.02
C PHE A 66 18.23 -1.23 -1.05
N ILE A 67 17.23 -1.50 -0.21
CA ILE A 67 17.38 -2.44 0.89
C ILE A 67 16.75 -3.80 0.56
N GLN A 68 17.31 -4.87 1.15
CA GLN A 68 16.75 -6.21 1.04
C GLN A 68 15.44 -6.31 1.85
N SER A 69 14.31 -6.07 1.18
CA SER A 69 12.98 -5.95 1.79
C SER A 69 12.52 -7.18 2.57
N LYS A 70 13.00 -8.39 2.19
CA LYS A 70 12.70 -9.62 2.94
C LYS A 70 13.36 -9.63 4.33
N ARG A 71 14.57 -9.08 4.43
CA ARG A 71 15.32 -8.96 5.69
C ARG A 71 14.85 -7.77 6.51
N TYR A 72 14.48 -6.67 5.85
CA TYR A 72 13.99 -5.44 6.50
C TYR A 72 12.56 -5.10 6.07
N PRO A 73 11.53 -5.72 6.70
CA PRO A 73 10.12 -5.44 6.37
C PRO A 73 9.66 -4.01 6.70
N LEU A 74 10.41 -3.26 7.50
CA LEU A 74 10.15 -1.86 7.85
C LEU A 74 11.43 -1.05 7.65
N HIS A 75 11.32 0.18 7.14
CA HIS A 75 12.45 1.10 7.00
C HIS A 75 13.13 1.36 8.35
N TYR A 76 12.34 1.46 9.42
CA TYR A 76 12.83 1.62 10.79
C TYR A 76 13.87 0.55 11.16
N ASN A 77 13.59 -0.72 10.87
CA ASN A 77 14.48 -1.81 11.25
C ASN A 77 15.85 -1.67 10.56
N PHE A 78 15.86 -1.23 9.30
CA PHE A 78 17.09 -0.96 8.57
C PHE A 78 17.84 0.22 9.17
N CYS A 79 17.17 1.37 9.34
CA CYS A 79 17.83 2.56 9.87
C CYS A 79 18.33 2.37 11.31
N ARG A 80 17.63 1.60 12.14
CA ARG A 80 18.08 1.22 13.48
C ARG A 80 19.33 0.36 13.40
N ASP A 81 19.31 -0.70 12.60
CA ASP A 81 20.40 -1.68 12.57
C ASP A 81 21.66 -1.15 11.88
N ILE A 82 21.52 -0.32 10.84
CA ILE A 82 22.64 0.19 10.03
C ILE A 82 23.13 1.56 10.51
N PHE A 83 22.22 2.44 10.95
CA PHE A 83 22.56 3.82 11.31
C PHE A 83 22.36 4.15 12.80
N GLY A 84 21.91 3.18 13.62
CA GLY A 84 21.65 3.42 15.03
C GLY A 84 20.51 4.40 15.28
N ALA A 85 19.49 4.42 14.40
CA ALA A 85 18.29 5.23 14.63
C ALA A 85 17.67 4.94 16.01
N GLY A 86 17.07 5.97 16.61
CA GLY A 86 16.44 5.92 17.94
C GLY A 86 15.21 5.02 17.99
N ASP A 87 14.31 5.27 18.94
CA ASP A 87 13.10 4.45 19.05
C ASP A 87 12.11 4.67 17.88
N LEU A 88 11.18 3.72 17.72
CA LEU A 88 10.20 3.74 16.63
C LEU A 88 9.26 4.95 16.67
N PRO A 89 8.71 5.38 17.83
CA PRO A 89 7.88 6.59 17.91
C PRO A 89 8.59 7.83 17.39
N ASP A 90 9.83 8.08 17.83
CA ASP A 90 10.60 9.25 17.42
C ASP A 90 11.03 9.15 15.97
N PHE A 91 11.45 7.96 15.53
CA PHE A 91 11.75 7.69 14.13
C PHE A 91 10.57 8.05 13.23
N ASN A 92 9.36 7.58 13.58
CA ASN A 92 8.18 7.85 12.78
C ASN A 92 7.80 9.33 12.80
N ARG A 93 7.83 9.96 13.99
CA ARG A 93 7.54 11.38 14.15
C ARG A 93 8.45 12.24 13.29
N TYR A 94 9.74 11.94 13.24
CA TYR A 94 10.69 12.74 12.48
C TYR A 94 10.72 12.44 10.98
N ASN A 95 10.51 11.18 10.56
CA ASN A 95 10.76 10.78 9.18
C ASN A 95 9.52 10.60 8.31
N TYR A 96 8.31 10.64 8.89
CA TYR A 96 7.04 10.67 8.13
C TYR A 96 6.28 12.00 8.31
N SER A 97 6.90 13.03 8.86
CA SER A 97 6.30 14.37 8.93
C SER A 97 7.25 15.44 8.40
N ALA A 98 6.73 16.64 8.09
CA ALA A 98 7.52 17.81 7.72
C ALA A 98 8.38 18.38 8.87
N HIS A 99 8.90 17.50 9.74
CA HIS A 99 9.71 17.84 10.89
C HIS A 99 11.12 18.28 10.45
N PRO A 100 11.70 19.35 11.04
CA PRO A 100 13.03 19.84 10.66
C PRO A 100 14.15 18.84 10.97
N GLY A 101 13.93 17.93 11.92
CA GLY A 101 14.84 16.83 12.26
C GLY A 101 14.70 15.58 11.37
N ARG A 102 13.96 15.64 10.27
CA ARG A 102 13.87 14.54 9.30
C ARG A 102 15.28 14.15 8.85
N SER A 103 15.60 12.86 8.98
CA SER A 103 16.92 12.31 8.64
C SER A 103 16.90 11.46 7.37
N TYR A 104 15.72 10.97 7.00
CA TYR A 104 15.53 10.04 5.90
C TYR A 104 14.31 10.44 5.04
N ILE A 105 14.42 10.25 3.72
CA ILE A 105 13.26 10.13 2.83
C ILE A 105 13.02 8.63 2.60
N LEU A 106 11.80 8.17 2.85
CA LEU A 106 11.46 6.75 2.89
C LEU A 106 10.49 6.42 1.75
N ALA A 107 10.89 5.52 0.86
CA ALA A 107 10.08 5.17 -0.31
C ALA A 107 10.07 3.66 -0.55
N THR A 108 9.20 3.22 -1.46
CA THR A 108 9.14 1.86 -1.97
C THR A 108 9.14 1.88 -3.48
N LEU A 109 10.00 1.08 -4.11
CA LEU A 109 10.02 0.85 -5.55
C LEU A 109 9.26 -0.44 -5.81
N ASN A 110 8.07 -0.31 -6.38
CA ASN A 110 7.19 -1.42 -6.72
C ASN A 110 7.36 -1.79 -8.19
N PHE A 111 7.47 -3.08 -8.49
CA PHE A 111 7.36 -3.59 -9.86
C PHE A 111 5.99 -4.22 -10.05
N PHE A 112 5.24 -3.76 -11.05
CA PHE A 112 3.93 -4.30 -11.41
C PHE A 112 4.07 -5.19 -12.64
N SER A 113 4.02 -6.51 -12.44
CA SER A 113 4.24 -7.48 -13.53
C SER A 113 3.22 -7.38 -14.66
N GLU A 114 1.95 -7.12 -14.38
CA GLU A 114 0.94 -7.00 -15.46
C GLU A 114 1.18 -5.76 -16.35
N ALA A 115 1.61 -4.65 -15.75
CA ALA A 115 1.88 -3.41 -16.47
C ALA A 115 3.32 -3.30 -16.98
N GLN A 116 4.21 -4.23 -16.59
CA GLN A 116 5.64 -4.25 -16.90
C GLN A 116 6.34 -2.91 -16.62
N LEU A 117 6.04 -2.30 -15.47
CA LEU A 117 6.62 -1.01 -15.09
C LEU A 117 6.95 -0.94 -13.59
N TYR A 118 7.73 0.08 -13.23
CA TYR A 118 8.15 0.38 -11.87
C TYR A 118 7.51 1.67 -11.36
N THR A 119 7.10 1.68 -10.09
CA THR A 119 6.61 2.90 -9.44
C THR A 119 7.38 3.21 -8.17
N LEU A 120 7.71 4.50 -7.99
CA LEU A 120 8.18 5.03 -6.72
C LEU A 120 6.96 5.46 -5.89
N GLU A 121 6.69 4.75 -4.80
CA GLU A 121 5.57 4.99 -3.90
C GLU A 121 6.07 5.51 -2.55
N PHE A 122 5.37 6.52 -2.03
CA PHE A 122 5.53 7.02 -0.67
C PHE A 122 4.37 6.57 0.23
N SER A 123 4.65 6.47 1.54
CA SER A 123 3.63 6.15 2.54
C SER A 123 2.54 7.22 2.56
N PRO A 124 1.25 6.85 2.60
CA PRO A 124 0.17 7.82 2.80
C PRO A 124 0.23 8.58 4.13
N ALA A 125 0.98 8.05 5.10
CA ALA A 125 1.23 8.72 6.38
C ALA A 125 2.38 9.73 6.32
N ASP A 126 3.10 9.83 5.19
CA ASP A 126 4.20 10.76 5.03
C ASP A 126 3.69 12.15 4.63
N ASP A 127 4.02 13.16 5.43
CA ASP A 127 3.83 14.57 5.09
C ASP A 127 5.04 15.06 4.27
N LEU A 128 5.02 14.73 2.99
CA LEU A 128 5.97 15.22 2.00
C LEU A 128 5.27 15.98 0.88
N ASP A 129 5.96 16.95 0.33
CA ASP A 129 5.48 17.75 -0.80
C ASP A 129 5.96 17.19 -2.15
N SER A 130 5.46 17.79 -3.23
CA SER A 130 5.83 17.40 -4.58
C SER A 130 7.31 17.64 -4.89
N VAL A 131 7.95 18.64 -4.28
CA VAL A 131 9.36 18.95 -4.52
C VAL A 131 10.25 17.83 -3.98
N ILE A 132 9.99 17.37 -2.75
CA ILE A 132 10.71 16.23 -2.16
C ILE A 132 10.48 14.97 -2.99
N ALA A 133 9.24 14.71 -3.44
CA ALA A 133 8.92 13.56 -4.27
C ALA A 133 9.64 13.59 -5.63
N GLU A 134 9.64 14.74 -6.32
CA GLU A 134 10.38 14.92 -7.58
C GLU A 134 11.87 14.70 -7.39
N ASN A 135 12.47 15.30 -6.35
CA ASN A 135 13.90 15.16 -6.08
C ASN A 135 14.27 13.70 -5.81
N MET A 136 13.52 13.00 -4.96
CA MET A 136 13.73 11.58 -4.70
C MET A 136 13.60 10.75 -5.98
N TYR A 137 12.64 11.06 -6.86
CA TYR A 137 12.53 10.42 -8.16
C TYR A 137 13.79 10.63 -9.03
N GLN A 138 14.34 11.85 -9.07
CA GLN A 138 15.58 12.12 -9.81
C GLN A 138 16.74 11.29 -9.28
N VAL A 139 16.93 11.26 -7.95
CA VAL A 139 17.97 10.47 -7.27
C VAL A 139 17.83 8.98 -7.62
N VAL A 140 16.62 8.42 -7.53
CA VAL A 140 16.39 7.01 -7.90
C VAL A 140 16.72 6.77 -9.37
N ARG A 141 16.37 7.70 -10.26
CA ARG A 141 16.62 7.57 -11.70
C ARG A 141 18.11 7.50 -12.04
N GLU A 142 18.97 8.16 -11.27
CA GLU A 142 20.43 8.11 -11.46
C GLU A 142 21.04 6.75 -11.11
N HIS A 143 20.38 6.00 -10.22
CA HIS A 143 20.85 4.72 -9.69
C HIS A 143 20.01 3.51 -10.12
N PHE A 144 19.10 3.68 -11.09
CA PHE A 144 18.15 2.65 -11.50
C PHE A 144 18.27 2.30 -12.98
N PHE A 145 18.34 1.00 -13.28
CA PHE A 145 18.61 0.51 -14.63
C PHE A 145 17.50 0.79 -15.66
N ASP A 146 16.23 0.79 -15.26
CA ASP A 146 15.09 0.86 -16.19
C ASP A 146 14.29 2.17 -16.06
N THR A 147 14.98 3.28 -16.30
CA THR A 147 14.42 4.63 -16.14
C THR A 147 13.25 4.93 -17.07
N ALA A 148 13.15 4.23 -18.21
CA ALA A 148 12.08 4.42 -19.20
C ALA A 148 10.72 3.90 -18.71
N HIS A 149 10.72 2.92 -17.81
CA HIS A 149 9.51 2.35 -17.21
C HIS A 149 9.35 2.74 -15.73
N LEU A 150 10.11 3.73 -15.25
CA LEU A 150 9.98 4.26 -13.90
C LEU A 150 8.97 5.40 -13.87
N PHE A 151 8.05 5.37 -12.90
CA PHE A 151 7.05 6.42 -12.70
C PHE A 151 6.96 6.80 -11.22
N LEU A 152 6.71 8.08 -10.94
CA LEU A 152 6.33 8.52 -9.60
C LEU A 152 4.84 8.19 -9.37
N GLN A 153 4.54 7.39 -8.35
CA GLN A 153 3.17 7.05 -8.01
C GLN A 153 2.51 8.18 -7.22
N LEU A 154 1.37 8.66 -7.67
CA LEU A 154 0.57 9.64 -6.93
C LEU A 154 -0.22 8.94 -5.81
N SER A 155 0.46 8.65 -4.70
CA SER A 155 -0.05 7.82 -3.60
C SER A 155 -0.65 8.60 -2.42
N THR A 156 -0.48 9.93 -2.36
CA THR A 156 -1.00 10.78 -1.27
C THR A 156 -1.85 11.93 -1.81
N PRO A 157 -2.77 12.51 -1.01
CA PRO A 157 -3.57 13.65 -1.43
C PRO A 157 -2.72 14.85 -1.89
N ALA A 158 -1.60 15.11 -1.23
CA ALA A 158 -0.68 16.20 -1.59
C ALA A 158 -0.10 15.99 -3.01
N LEU A 159 0.30 14.75 -3.32
CA LEU A 159 0.82 14.41 -4.65
C LEU A 159 -0.29 14.46 -5.71
N ILE A 160 -1.48 13.92 -5.40
CA ILE A 160 -2.63 13.93 -6.32
C ILE A 160 -3.07 15.37 -6.63
N GLY A 161 -3.03 16.28 -5.65
CA GLY A 161 -3.43 17.69 -5.81
C GLY A 161 -2.42 18.55 -6.58
N THR A 162 -1.23 18.03 -6.87
CA THR A 162 -0.17 18.77 -7.59
C THR A 162 -0.54 18.93 -9.06
N GLN A 163 -0.55 20.19 -9.53
CA GLN A 163 -1.04 20.54 -10.87
C GLN A 163 -0.07 20.20 -12.01
N LEU A 164 1.23 20.29 -11.76
CA LEU A 164 2.26 20.08 -12.77
C LEU A 164 3.42 19.28 -12.20
N TRP A 165 3.80 18.23 -12.93
CA TRP A 165 4.93 17.38 -12.61
C TRP A 165 6.02 17.50 -13.67
N LYS A 166 7.28 17.50 -13.23
CA LYS A 166 8.47 17.49 -14.08
C LYS A 166 9.04 16.09 -14.32
N VAL A 167 8.36 15.07 -13.78
CA VAL A 167 8.72 13.66 -13.87
C VAL A 167 7.52 12.86 -14.41
N PRO A 168 7.75 11.69 -15.02
CA PRO A 168 6.68 10.76 -15.34
C PRO A 168 5.92 10.38 -14.07
N VAL A 169 4.59 10.55 -14.08
CA VAL A 169 3.71 10.19 -12.96
C VAL A 169 2.70 9.15 -13.39
N ILE A 170 2.22 8.37 -12.44
CA ILE A 170 1.17 7.38 -12.65
C ILE A 170 0.21 7.35 -11.46
N THR A 171 -1.08 7.21 -11.73
CA THR A 171 -2.06 6.90 -10.69
C THR A 171 -2.35 5.40 -10.64
N MET A 172 -2.89 4.94 -9.52
CA MET A 172 -3.40 3.56 -9.44
C MET A 172 -4.53 3.29 -10.44
N ASN A 173 -5.25 4.32 -10.86
CA ASN A 173 -6.31 4.16 -11.85
C ASN A 173 -5.72 3.87 -13.22
N ASP A 174 -4.60 4.50 -13.58
CA ASP A 174 -3.88 4.28 -14.84
C ASP A 174 -3.25 2.89 -14.85
N LEU A 175 -2.56 2.55 -13.76
CA LEU A 175 -1.85 1.29 -13.60
C LEU A 175 -2.75 0.05 -13.72
N TYR A 176 -4.00 0.19 -13.27
CA TYR A 176 -5.00 -0.88 -13.29
C TYR A 176 -6.12 -0.60 -14.30
N ALA A 177 -5.94 0.30 -15.27
CA ALA A 177 -7.00 0.74 -16.18
C ALA A 177 -7.66 -0.41 -16.97
N GLY A 178 -6.91 -1.48 -17.27
CA GLY A 178 -7.44 -2.68 -17.93
C GLY A 178 -8.17 -3.65 -17.01
N GLN A 179 -8.10 -3.45 -15.69
CA GLN A 179 -8.76 -4.30 -14.71
C GLN A 179 -10.13 -3.73 -14.34
N LYS A 180 -11.09 -4.63 -14.13
CA LYS A 180 -12.45 -4.29 -13.70
C LYS A 180 -12.69 -4.58 -12.22
N THR A 181 -11.78 -5.30 -11.57
CA THR A 181 -11.92 -5.76 -10.20
C THR A 181 -10.57 -5.91 -9.54
N GLN A 182 -10.48 -5.59 -8.25
CA GLN A 182 -9.32 -5.90 -7.41
C GLN A 182 -9.83 -6.38 -6.05
N VAL A 183 -9.39 -7.57 -5.65
CA VAL A 183 -9.74 -8.18 -4.39
C VAL A 183 -8.68 -7.83 -3.35
N ILE A 184 -9.06 -7.18 -2.25
CA ILE A 184 -8.11 -6.64 -1.27
C ILE A 184 -8.16 -7.37 0.07
N GLN A 185 -9.34 -7.56 0.62
CA GLN A 185 -9.53 -8.26 1.88
C GLN A 185 -10.62 -9.33 1.71
N PRO A 186 -10.24 -10.61 1.66
CA PRO A 186 -11.21 -11.70 1.63
C PRO A 186 -12.07 -11.74 2.90
N GLY A 187 -13.27 -12.27 2.77
CA GLY A 187 -14.21 -12.46 3.86
C GLY A 187 -15.66 -12.44 3.37
N THR A 188 -16.60 -12.52 4.31
CA THR A 188 -18.02 -12.46 4.00
C THR A 188 -18.72 -11.55 4.97
N ALA A 189 -19.63 -10.74 4.46
CA ALA A 189 -20.45 -9.84 5.24
C ALA A 189 -21.88 -9.83 4.71
N THR A 190 -22.83 -9.61 5.61
CA THR A 190 -24.22 -9.30 5.26
C THR A 190 -24.58 -7.97 5.90
N GLY A 191 -25.28 -7.12 5.17
CA GLY A 191 -25.70 -5.81 5.66
C GLY A 191 -26.49 -5.04 4.62
N ARG A 192 -27.02 -3.89 5.03
CA ARG A 192 -27.72 -2.98 4.11
C ARG A 192 -26.72 -2.29 3.19
N LEU A 193 -26.96 -2.30 1.88
CA LEU A 193 -26.13 -1.57 0.92
C LEU A 193 -26.37 -0.07 1.04
N VAL A 194 -25.31 0.68 1.34
CA VAL A 194 -25.31 2.15 1.35
C VAL A 194 -24.33 2.61 0.29
N ILE A 195 -24.81 3.45 -0.63
CA ILE A 195 -24.00 4.03 -1.69
C ILE A 195 -23.73 5.48 -1.33
N ALA A 196 -22.46 5.86 -1.31
CA ALA A 196 -22.03 7.21 -0.98
C ALA A 196 -20.80 7.59 -1.81
N ASP A 197 -20.67 8.88 -2.10
CA ASP A 197 -19.41 9.43 -2.61
C ASP A 197 -18.47 9.65 -1.42
N ALA A 198 -17.16 9.55 -1.64
CA ALA A 198 -16.13 9.61 -0.59
C ALA A 198 -16.29 10.82 0.35
N ASP A 199 -16.55 12.00 -0.22
CA ASP A 199 -16.70 13.25 0.52
C ASP A 199 -18.01 13.32 1.34
N SER A 200 -18.97 12.44 1.06
CA SER A 200 -20.28 12.40 1.71
C SER A 200 -20.38 11.38 2.86
N LEU A 201 -19.31 10.62 3.10
CA LEU A 201 -19.31 9.53 4.10
C LEU A 201 -19.57 10.01 5.53
N SER A 202 -19.12 11.22 5.88
CA SER A 202 -19.35 11.83 7.20
C SER A 202 -20.81 12.18 7.47
N PHE A 203 -21.62 12.33 6.41
CA PHE A 203 -23.06 12.61 6.50
C PHE A 203 -23.92 11.35 6.44
N CYS A 204 -23.31 10.20 6.15
CA CYS A 204 -24.00 8.93 6.31
C CYS A 204 -24.24 8.73 7.81
N GLY A 205 -25.48 8.45 8.22
CA GLY A 205 -25.82 8.13 9.61
C GLY A 205 -25.13 6.85 10.10
N ASP A 206 -25.73 6.14 11.07
CA ASP A 206 -25.11 4.89 11.53
C ASP A 206 -25.04 3.83 10.41
N VAL A 207 -23.80 3.52 9.98
CA VAL A 207 -23.46 2.55 8.94
C VAL A 207 -22.73 1.32 9.49
N ARG A 208 -22.71 1.11 10.81
CA ARG A 208 -22.05 -0.04 11.46
C ARG A 208 -22.52 -1.39 10.94
N ASN A 209 -23.81 -1.48 10.58
CA ASN A 209 -24.44 -2.69 10.03
C ASN A 209 -24.60 -2.65 8.50
N ALA A 210 -23.96 -1.69 7.83
CA ALA A 210 -24.04 -1.53 6.38
C ALA A 210 -22.85 -2.18 5.65
N ILE A 211 -23.07 -2.45 4.36
CA ILE A 211 -22.00 -2.63 3.38
C ILE A 211 -21.95 -1.34 2.58
N LEU A 212 -20.78 -0.69 2.55
CA LEU A 212 -20.59 0.61 1.89
C LEU A 212 -20.12 0.40 0.45
N LEU A 213 -20.75 1.08 -0.51
CA LEU A 213 -20.21 1.30 -1.84
C LEU A 213 -19.74 2.76 -1.93
N ILE A 214 -18.44 2.94 -2.06
CA ILE A 214 -17.77 4.25 -2.02
C ILE A 214 -17.31 4.64 -3.42
N ARG A 215 -17.73 5.81 -3.89
CA ARG A 215 -17.21 6.41 -5.12
C ARG A 215 -16.10 7.40 -4.79
N GLY A 216 -14.94 7.22 -5.39
CA GLY A 216 -13.77 8.06 -5.10
C GLY A 216 -12.88 7.52 -3.98
N ASN A 217 -11.80 8.25 -3.69
CA ASN A 217 -10.85 7.93 -2.64
C ASN A 217 -11.28 8.61 -1.34
N SER A 218 -11.46 7.85 -0.27
CA SER A 218 -11.67 8.39 1.07
C SER A 218 -10.54 7.96 2.01
N ASN A 219 -10.06 8.91 2.80
CA ASN A 219 -9.11 8.66 3.89
C ASN A 219 -9.80 8.33 5.20
N ASP A 220 -11.11 8.53 5.34
CA ASP A 220 -11.84 8.19 6.56
C ASP A 220 -13.00 7.26 6.22
N ILE A 221 -12.93 6.05 6.78
CA ILE A 221 -13.91 4.98 6.54
C ILE A 221 -14.54 4.61 7.88
N PRO A 222 -15.85 4.91 8.06
CA PRO A 222 -16.55 4.56 9.28
C PRO A 222 -16.57 3.04 9.46
N LEU A 223 -16.79 2.60 10.70
CA LEU A 223 -16.97 1.18 10.98
C LEU A 223 -18.19 0.65 10.22
N CYS A 224 -18.01 -0.42 9.46
CA CYS A 224 -19.04 -1.05 8.64
C CYS A 224 -18.76 -2.56 8.50
N ARG A 225 -19.73 -3.32 7.96
CA ARG A 225 -19.63 -4.77 7.78
C ARG A 225 -18.80 -5.16 6.55
N GLY A 226 -18.76 -4.33 5.52
CA GLY A 226 -18.04 -4.59 4.27
C GLY A 226 -17.90 -3.35 3.41
N ILE A 227 -16.93 -3.36 2.50
CA ILE A 227 -16.58 -2.20 1.67
C ILE A 227 -16.45 -2.64 0.21
N ILE A 228 -17.11 -1.88 -0.67
CA ILE A 228 -16.96 -1.89 -2.12
C ILE A 228 -16.46 -0.50 -2.50
N THR A 229 -15.43 -0.39 -3.32
CA THR A 229 -14.96 0.91 -3.86
C THR A 229 -14.82 0.86 -5.37
N THR A 230 -14.84 2.03 -6.01
CA THR A 230 -14.59 2.19 -7.45
C THR A 230 -13.14 2.56 -7.78
N CYS A 231 -12.33 2.84 -6.75
CA CYS A 231 -10.94 3.24 -6.89
C CYS A 231 -10.00 2.08 -6.55
N PHE A 232 -9.03 1.81 -7.43
CA PHE A 232 -7.99 0.83 -7.15
C PHE A 232 -7.14 1.33 -5.98
N GLN A 233 -6.75 0.39 -5.13
CA GLN A 233 -6.02 0.66 -3.90
C GLN A 233 -4.61 0.12 -4.00
N THR A 234 -3.68 0.65 -3.19
CA THR A 234 -2.32 0.14 -3.03
C THR A 234 -2.22 -0.74 -1.77
N PRO A 235 -1.15 -1.55 -1.61
CA PRO A 235 -0.93 -2.32 -0.38
C PRO A 235 -0.93 -1.44 0.88
N LEU A 236 -0.48 -0.20 0.74
CA LEU A 236 -0.29 0.77 1.81
C LEU A 236 -1.44 1.78 1.95
N SER A 237 -2.48 1.71 1.10
CA SER A 237 -3.57 2.68 1.19
C SER A 237 -4.34 2.53 2.51
N HIS A 238 -4.87 3.66 3.00
CA HIS A 238 -5.54 3.72 4.30
C HIS A 238 -6.66 2.67 4.41
N ILE A 239 -7.49 2.53 3.38
CA ILE A 239 -8.59 1.57 3.35
C ILE A 239 -8.10 0.11 3.29
N SER A 240 -6.99 -0.18 2.60
CA SER A 240 -6.39 -1.52 2.57
C SER A 240 -5.92 -1.95 3.96
N ILE A 241 -5.13 -1.09 4.62
CA ILE A 241 -4.60 -1.35 5.97
C ILE A 241 -5.75 -1.48 6.99
N LEU A 242 -6.71 -0.55 6.93
CA LEU A 242 -7.86 -0.53 7.82
C LEU A 242 -8.71 -1.80 7.67
N SER A 243 -9.01 -2.21 6.44
CA SER A 243 -9.79 -3.43 6.18
C SER A 243 -9.07 -4.68 6.65
N GLN A 244 -7.75 -4.77 6.49
CA GLN A 244 -6.95 -5.89 6.99
C GLN A 244 -6.98 -5.98 8.52
N ASN A 245 -6.74 -4.85 9.19
CA ASN A 245 -6.74 -4.79 10.65
C ASN A 245 -8.11 -5.14 11.24
N ARG A 246 -9.19 -4.67 10.59
CA ARG A 246 -10.58 -4.93 11.01
C ARG A 246 -11.14 -6.27 10.49
N LYS A 247 -10.43 -6.94 9.59
CA LYS A 247 -10.91 -8.11 8.82
C LYS A 247 -12.22 -7.82 8.07
N THR A 248 -12.40 -6.59 7.62
CA THR A 248 -13.59 -6.13 6.87
C THR A 248 -13.42 -6.52 5.39
N PRO A 249 -14.35 -7.28 4.78
CA PRO A 249 -14.27 -7.61 3.37
C PRO A 249 -14.16 -6.36 2.51
N LEU A 250 -13.19 -6.33 1.59
CA LEU A 250 -12.91 -5.19 0.72
C LEU A 250 -12.64 -5.65 -0.72
N VAL A 251 -13.40 -5.10 -1.65
CA VAL A 251 -13.24 -5.31 -3.09
C VAL A 251 -13.39 -3.99 -3.87
N VAL A 252 -12.62 -3.85 -4.94
CA VAL A 252 -12.78 -2.79 -5.93
C VAL A 252 -13.60 -3.30 -7.09
N ILE A 253 -14.62 -2.56 -7.51
CA ILE A 253 -15.47 -2.90 -8.66
C ILE A 253 -15.55 -1.68 -9.58
N ARG A 254 -15.16 -1.87 -10.84
CA ARG A 254 -15.31 -0.90 -11.94
C ARG A 254 -16.17 -1.40 -13.08
N ASP A 255 -16.50 -2.69 -13.09
CA ASP A 255 -17.39 -3.23 -14.10
C ASP A 255 -18.75 -2.50 -14.04
N THR A 256 -19.13 -1.88 -15.16
CA THR A 256 -20.30 -1.01 -15.25
C THR A 256 -21.59 -1.79 -15.03
N GLU A 257 -21.67 -3.04 -15.50
CA GLU A 257 -22.85 -3.88 -15.31
C GLU A 257 -23.02 -4.25 -13.84
N GLN A 258 -21.93 -4.63 -13.16
CA GLN A 258 -21.93 -4.89 -11.71
C GLN A 258 -22.29 -3.64 -10.90
N LEU A 259 -21.79 -2.47 -11.29
CA LEU A 259 -22.14 -1.21 -10.63
C LEU A 259 -23.62 -0.86 -10.82
N SER A 260 -24.18 -1.05 -12.02
CA SER A 260 -25.62 -0.89 -12.26
C SER A 260 -26.46 -1.89 -11.46
N TYR A 261 -26.02 -3.14 -11.35
CA TYR A 261 -26.66 -4.14 -10.50
C TYR A 261 -26.66 -3.71 -9.02
N LEU A 262 -25.52 -3.25 -8.49
CA LEU A 262 -25.41 -2.74 -7.12
C LEU A 262 -26.30 -1.52 -6.87
N GLN A 263 -26.41 -0.61 -7.85
CA GLN A 263 -27.32 0.53 -7.77
C GLN A 263 -28.78 0.07 -7.64
N SER A 264 -29.20 -0.97 -8.36
CA SER A 264 -30.55 -1.54 -8.22
C SER A 264 -30.83 -2.14 -6.83
N LEU A 265 -29.78 -2.46 -6.07
CA LEU A 265 -29.83 -3.00 -4.71
C LEU A 265 -29.66 -1.94 -3.62
N GLN A 266 -29.61 -0.65 -3.96
CA GLN A 266 -29.46 0.42 -2.97
C GLN A 266 -30.50 0.28 -1.84
N SER A 267 -30.04 0.44 -0.60
CA SER A 267 -30.84 0.29 0.63
C SER A 267 -31.41 -1.10 0.90
N ARG A 268 -31.11 -2.11 0.07
CA ARG A 268 -31.47 -3.52 0.33
C ARG A 268 -30.39 -4.22 1.14
N HIS A 269 -30.77 -5.31 1.82
CA HIS A 269 -29.80 -6.21 2.43
C HIS A 269 -29.15 -7.06 1.36
N ILE A 270 -27.82 -7.11 1.41
CA ILE A 270 -27.00 -7.91 0.51
C ILE A 270 -26.03 -8.75 1.33
N ARG A 271 -25.60 -9.87 0.75
CA ARG A 271 -24.44 -10.63 1.19
C ARG A 271 -23.30 -10.36 0.20
N LEU A 272 -22.20 -9.82 0.71
CA LEU A 272 -20.94 -9.67 0.02
C LEU A 272 -20.03 -10.83 0.42
N SER A 273 -19.59 -11.63 -0.54
CA SER A 273 -18.58 -12.66 -0.32
C SER A 273 -17.37 -12.35 -1.21
N VAL A 274 -16.20 -12.24 -0.62
CA VAL A 274 -14.93 -11.93 -1.29
C VAL A 274 -13.97 -13.09 -1.02
N THR A 275 -13.51 -13.77 -2.06
CA THR A 275 -12.51 -14.84 -1.97
C THR A 275 -11.11 -14.27 -2.18
N SER A 276 -10.10 -15.08 -2.47
CA SER A 276 -8.76 -14.58 -2.83
C SER A 276 -8.68 -14.00 -4.24
N ASP A 277 -9.61 -14.37 -5.11
CA ASP A 277 -9.55 -14.22 -6.57
C ASP A 277 -10.88 -13.73 -7.18
N SER A 278 -11.97 -13.74 -6.43
CA SER A 278 -13.29 -13.41 -6.92
C SER A 278 -14.14 -12.73 -5.85
N PHE A 279 -15.31 -12.25 -6.27
CA PHE A 279 -16.35 -11.80 -5.35
C PHE A 279 -17.73 -12.18 -5.87
N SER A 280 -18.71 -12.18 -4.98
CA SER A 280 -20.12 -12.32 -5.31
C SER A 280 -20.95 -11.39 -4.44
N VAL A 281 -21.99 -10.79 -5.02
CA VAL A 281 -23.00 -10.02 -4.29
C VAL A 281 -24.36 -10.62 -4.58
N THR A 282 -25.08 -11.01 -3.53
CA THR A 282 -26.44 -11.55 -3.65
C THR A 282 -27.39 -10.81 -2.72
N PRO A 283 -28.68 -10.67 -3.06
CA PRO A 283 -29.68 -10.21 -2.11
C PRO A 283 -29.69 -11.13 -0.87
N ALA A 284 -29.94 -10.53 0.29
CA ALA A 284 -30.06 -11.25 1.56
C ALA A 284 -31.34 -10.84 2.26
N ALA A 285 -31.88 -11.74 3.10
CA ALA A 285 -32.94 -11.37 4.02
C ALA A 285 -32.41 -10.32 5.02
N HIS A 286 -33.31 -9.45 5.49
CA HIS A 286 -32.98 -8.54 6.58
C HIS A 286 -32.58 -9.35 7.80
N ILE A 287 -31.32 -9.25 8.23
CA ILE A 287 -30.88 -9.89 9.46
C ILE A 287 -31.33 -8.97 10.59
N ILE A 288 -32.30 -9.42 11.38
CA ILE A 288 -32.61 -8.80 12.66
C ILE A 288 -31.46 -9.20 13.58
N ASP A 289 -30.51 -8.29 13.80
CA ASP A 289 -29.58 -8.44 14.93
C ASP A 289 -30.44 -8.48 16.19
N VAL A 290 -30.53 -9.64 16.84
CA VAL A 290 -31.11 -9.77 18.19
C VAL A 290 -30.10 -9.16 19.16
N ALA A 291 -29.95 -7.84 19.10
CA ALA A 291 -29.35 -7.06 20.15
C ALA A 291 -30.44 -6.83 21.19
N GLY A 292 -30.15 -7.20 22.45
CA GLY A 292 -31.05 -7.02 23.58
C GLY A 292 -31.64 -5.61 23.65
N GLU A 293 -32.87 -5.55 24.16
CA GLU A 293 -33.70 -4.37 24.34
C GLU A 293 -32.92 -3.08 24.63
N SER A 294 -33.04 -2.08 23.75
CA SER A 294 -33.08 -0.69 24.19
C SER A 294 -34.17 0.05 23.41
N LYS A 295 -35.17 0.52 24.16
CA LYS A 295 -36.33 1.29 23.70
C LYS A 295 -35.94 2.64 23.08
N GLY A 296 -36.72 3.05 22.07
CA GLY A 296 -36.91 4.44 21.62
C GLY A 296 -35.95 4.86 20.50
N SER A 297 -36.35 5.57 19.44
CA SER A 297 -37.57 6.33 19.17
C SER A 297 -37.86 6.36 17.67
N GLU A 298 -39.16 6.39 17.33
CA GLU A 298 -39.66 6.74 16.01
C GLU A 298 -39.42 8.23 15.72
N HIS A 299 -38.59 8.56 14.72
CA HIS A 299 -38.78 9.81 13.98
C HIS A 299 -38.05 9.81 12.64
N CYS A 300 -38.77 9.47 11.56
CA CYS A 300 -38.74 10.20 10.29
C CYS A 300 -39.74 9.57 9.32
N ARG A 301 -40.98 10.05 9.39
CA ARG A 301 -41.92 10.07 8.28
C ARG A 301 -42.08 11.53 7.85
N SER A 302 -42.10 11.76 6.54
CA SER A 302 -42.16 13.05 5.84
C SER A 302 -40.85 13.84 5.99
N ILE A 303 -40.23 14.31 4.91
CA ILE A 303 -40.72 15.40 4.06
C ILE A 303 -40.30 15.17 2.60
N LEU A 304 -41.14 15.71 1.71
CA LEU A 304 -41.07 15.81 0.25
C LEU A 304 -39.67 16.06 -0.33
#